data_AF-A0A7X9IKF2-F1
#
_entry.id   AF-A0A7X9IKF2-F1
#
_cell.length_a   1.000
_cell.length_b   1.000
_cell.length_c   1.000
_cell.angle_alpha   90.00
_cell.angle_beta   90.00
_cell.angle_gamma   90.00
#
_symmetry.space_group_name_H-M   'P 1'
#
loop_
_entity.id
_entity.type
_entity.pdbx_description
1 polymer ?
#
loop_
_entity_poly.entity_id
_entity_poly.type
_entity_poly.pdbx_seq_one_letter_code
_entity_poly.pdbx_strand_id
1 'polypeptide(L)'
;MINSIALNYWKLSGYSKEDIDSVMAELDNYLMAARVEFRENNNIHISITHKVEERQEGHAPTMIRFIHELACTYASKQLRGSVIFWLEDGMWHFYERFTRRAPILAFGRRCEDYRTMLIPDPAFLGARGYQAEIDEISEIEKTLTWSCKTPTIFWRGATTGMEIDTDKWKEVPRIKLAMKSKEINDPDRVDAYISYVTKLSPSRMQEIRDLGIVKPYCKFNDFLKYRYLVDVDGYSCAWKSLFLKLASQSLVLKTDSPFMQWYYDKLIPWVNYIPLRSDYEDIEEVFEWLSSHDNDAKQIADNGAKLARSISYADALKDTADLLENLLSCQKSIS
;
A
#
# COMPACT_ATOMS: atom_id res chain seq x y z
N MET A 1 10.68 12.93 -6.27
CA MET A 1 9.31 12.77 -5.73
C MET A 1 8.62 11.69 -6.52
N ILE A 2 7.87 10.82 -5.86
CA ILE A 2 7.32 9.57 -6.41
C ILE A 2 6.51 9.74 -7.70
N ASN A 3 5.84 10.87 -7.86
CA ASN A 3 4.99 11.20 -9.00
C ASN A 3 5.67 12.01 -10.10
N SER A 4 6.95 12.37 -9.96
CA SER A 4 7.61 13.31 -10.89
C SER A 4 7.69 12.75 -12.31
N ILE A 5 7.95 11.44 -12.46
CA ILE A 5 8.04 10.80 -13.79
C ILE A 5 6.66 10.83 -14.48
N ALA A 6 5.62 10.38 -13.78
CA ALA A 6 4.25 10.39 -14.30
C ALA A 6 3.77 11.81 -14.62
N LEU A 7 4.09 12.79 -13.77
CA LEU A 7 3.71 14.18 -14.02
C LEU A 7 4.40 14.77 -15.23
N ASN A 8 5.70 14.49 -15.41
CA ASN A 8 6.44 14.94 -16.59
C ASN A 8 5.89 14.31 -17.86
N TYR A 9 5.49 13.04 -17.83
CA TYR A 9 4.82 12.38 -18.96
C TYR A 9 3.56 13.15 -19.40
N TRP A 10 2.69 13.50 -18.45
CA TRP A 10 1.44 14.22 -18.75
C TRP A 10 1.67 15.69 -19.10
N LYS A 11 2.68 16.36 -18.52
CA LYS A 11 3.07 17.73 -18.93
C LYS A 11 3.52 17.79 -20.39
N LEU A 12 4.20 16.74 -20.88
CA LEU A 12 4.66 16.65 -22.26
C LEU A 12 3.56 16.21 -23.24
N SER A 13 2.76 15.22 -22.84
CA SER A 13 1.77 14.60 -23.74
C SER A 13 0.44 15.36 -23.77
N GLY A 14 0.08 15.95 -22.62
CA GLY A 14 -1.28 16.40 -22.30
C GLY A 14 -2.30 15.27 -22.41
N TYR A 15 -3.56 15.61 -22.18
CA TYR A 15 -4.71 14.72 -22.42
C TYR A 15 -5.97 15.54 -22.68
N SER A 16 -7.00 14.93 -23.23
CA SER A 16 -8.28 15.55 -23.56
C SER A 16 -9.42 15.04 -22.68
N LYS A 17 -10.62 15.60 -22.85
CA LYS A 17 -11.82 15.07 -22.20
C LYS A 17 -12.26 13.75 -22.84
N GLU A 18 -12.08 13.65 -24.15
CA GLU A 18 -12.36 12.47 -24.96
C GLU A 18 -11.50 11.28 -24.51
N ASP A 19 -10.24 11.52 -24.14
CA ASP A 19 -9.36 10.48 -23.58
C ASP A 19 -9.93 9.90 -22.28
N ILE A 20 -10.41 10.76 -21.38
CA ILE A 20 -11.04 10.35 -20.11
C ILE A 20 -12.33 9.58 -20.39
N ASP A 21 -13.19 10.10 -21.26
CA ASP A 21 -14.47 9.47 -21.61
C ASP A 21 -14.26 8.08 -22.23
N SER A 22 -13.25 7.97 -23.10
CA SER A 22 -12.88 6.72 -23.77
C SER A 22 -12.34 5.66 -22.81
N VAL A 23 -11.59 6.06 -21.78
CA VAL A 23 -11.14 5.13 -20.72
C VAL A 23 -12.30 4.75 -19.79
N MET A 24 -13.14 5.71 -19.38
CA MET A 24 -14.27 5.43 -18.49
C MET A 24 -15.29 4.47 -19.11
N ALA A 25 -15.60 4.61 -20.39
CA ALA A 25 -16.50 3.69 -21.11
C ALA A 25 -16.00 2.24 -21.10
N GLU A 26 -14.68 2.05 -21.07
CA GLU A 26 -14.06 0.73 -21.04
C GLU A 26 -14.00 0.15 -19.61
N LEU A 27 -13.87 1.00 -18.59
CA LEU A 27 -13.83 0.59 -17.19
C LEU A 27 -15.19 0.18 -16.64
N ASP A 28 -16.28 0.76 -17.16
CA ASP A 28 -17.64 0.66 -16.60
C ASP A 28 -18.10 -0.78 -16.33
N ASN A 29 -17.61 -1.74 -17.13
CA ASN A 29 -17.99 -3.14 -17.06
C ASN A 29 -17.02 -4.05 -16.29
N TYR A 30 -15.86 -3.54 -15.87
CA TYR A 30 -14.77 -4.43 -15.41
C TYR A 30 -14.11 -4.01 -14.10
N LEU A 31 -13.98 -2.72 -13.80
CA LEU A 31 -13.12 -2.24 -12.71
C LEU A 31 -13.72 -1.03 -12.01
N MET A 32 -13.49 -0.93 -10.70
CA MET A 32 -14.01 0.15 -9.87
C MET A 32 -13.17 1.42 -10.06
N ALA A 33 -13.79 2.46 -10.62
CA ALA A 33 -13.16 3.77 -10.81
C ALA A 33 -14.17 4.92 -10.67
N ALA A 34 -13.65 6.13 -10.48
CA ALA A 34 -14.43 7.36 -10.51
C ALA A 34 -13.79 8.37 -11.45
N ARG A 35 -14.60 8.96 -12.33
CA ARG A 35 -14.28 10.23 -12.97
C ARG A 35 -14.59 11.35 -12.00
N VAL A 36 -13.65 12.26 -11.82
CA VAL A 36 -13.81 13.47 -11.02
C VAL A 36 -13.58 14.68 -11.92
N GLU A 37 -14.62 15.49 -12.10
CA GLU A 37 -14.58 16.73 -12.87
C GLU A 37 -14.67 17.93 -11.93
N PHE A 38 -13.58 18.70 -11.86
CA PHE A 38 -13.49 19.95 -11.12
C PHE A 38 -13.98 21.09 -12.03
N ARG A 39 -15.00 21.82 -11.58
CA ARG A 39 -15.72 22.87 -12.32
C ARG A 39 -15.66 24.21 -11.60
N GLU A 40 -16.22 25.22 -12.25
CA GLU A 40 -16.36 26.57 -11.70
C GLU A 40 -16.94 26.64 -10.29
N ASN A 41 -16.44 27.61 -9.53
CA ASN A 41 -16.83 27.86 -8.14
C ASN A 41 -16.60 26.65 -7.20
N ASN A 42 -15.55 25.86 -7.46
CA ASN A 42 -15.19 24.65 -6.70
C ASN A 42 -16.29 23.58 -6.69
N ASN A 43 -17.16 23.59 -7.71
CA ASN A 43 -18.13 22.54 -7.90
C ASN A 43 -17.41 21.28 -8.43
N ILE A 44 -17.76 20.11 -7.88
CA ILE A 44 -17.19 18.83 -8.29
C ILE A 44 -18.33 17.96 -8.79
N HIS A 45 -18.16 17.39 -9.98
CA HIS A 45 -19.01 16.32 -10.47
C HIS A 45 -18.23 15.00 -10.43
N ILE A 46 -18.80 14.01 -9.73
CA ILE A 46 -18.21 12.67 -9.61
C ILE A 46 -19.14 11.69 -10.32
N SER A 47 -18.59 10.94 -11.26
CA SER A 47 -19.28 9.83 -11.93
C SER A 47 -18.51 8.54 -11.64
N ILE A 48 -19.18 7.53 -11.10
CA ILE A 48 -18.58 6.25 -10.75
C ILE A 48 -18.97 5.18 -11.77
N THR A 49 -18.12 4.18 -11.96
CA THR A 49 -18.43 3.00 -12.78
C THR A 49 -19.54 2.16 -12.15
N HIS A 50 -20.38 1.49 -12.95
CA HIS A 50 -21.47 0.63 -12.48
C HIS A 50 -21.01 -0.40 -11.43
N LYS A 51 -19.83 -0.99 -11.61
CA LYS A 51 -19.25 -1.96 -10.66
C LYS A 51 -19.09 -1.42 -9.23
N VAL A 52 -18.91 -0.11 -9.05
CA VAL A 52 -18.85 0.52 -7.73
C VAL A 52 -20.24 0.56 -7.09
N GLU A 53 -21.27 0.88 -7.87
CA GLU A 53 -22.65 0.95 -7.40
C GLU A 53 -23.17 -0.42 -6.94
N GLU A 54 -22.81 -1.49 -7.65
CA GLU A 54 -23.16 -2.86 -7.26
C GLU A 54 -22.48 -3.30 -5.95
N ARG A 55 -21.24 -2.84 -5.72
CA ARG A 55 -20.39 -3.34 -4.62
C ARG A 55 -20.37 -2.46 -3.38
N GLN A 56 -20.77 -1.19 -3.47
CA GLN A 56 -20.77 -0.17 -2.39
C GLN A 56 -19.80 -0.39 -1.21
N GLU A 57 -18.50 -0.65 -1.46
CA GLU A 57 -17.58 -0.95 -0.35
C GLU A 57 -16.42 0.04 -0.21
N GLY A 58 -16.20 0.44 1.05
CA GLY A 58 -14.99 0.98 1.68
C GLY A 58 -14.23 2.11 0.98
N HIS A 59 -13.60 1.78 -0.15
CA HIS A 59 -12.72 2.68 -0.90
C HIS A 59 -13.51 3.85 -1.49
N ALA A 60 -14.58 3.60 -2.24
CA ALA A 60 -15.30 4.65 -2.95
C ALA A 60 -15.87 5.73 -2.01
N PRO A 61 -16.60 5.39 -0.93
CA PRO A 61 -17.11 6.41 0.00
C PRO A 61 -15.99 7.22 0.66
N THR A 62 -14.86 6.57 0.98
CA THR A 62 -13.72 7.23 1.61
C THR A 62 -13.02 8.19 0.65
N MET A 63 -12.78 7.76 -0.59
CA MET A 63 -12.18 8.60 -1.62
C MET A 63 -13.08 9.78 -1.98
N ILE A 64 -14.40 9.59 -2.09
CA ILE A 64 -15.35 10.68 -2.36
C ILE A 64 -15.31 11.74 -1.26
N ARG A 65 -15.36 11.33 0.03
CA ARG A 65 -15.21 12.27 1.14
C ARG A 65 -13.89 13.04 1.08
N PHE A 66 -12.80 12.33 0.79
CA PHE A 66 -11.47 12.93 0.65
C PHE A 66 -11.41 13.94 -0.51
N ILE A 67 -11.98 13.62 -1.68
CA ILE A 67 -12.03 14.54 -2.84
C ILE A 67 -12.79 15.81 -2.50
N HIS A 68 -13.96 15.69 -1.84
CA HIS A 68 -14.72 16.85 -1.39
C HIS A 68 -13.92 17.69 -0.37
N GLU A 69 -13.30 17.04 0.62
CA GLU A 69 -12.47 17.73 1.61
C GLU A 69 -11.29 18.46 0.95
N LEU A 70 -10.62 17.83 -0.01
CA LEU A 70 -9.50 18.40 -0.75
C LEU A 70 -9.93 19.67 -1.51
N ALA A 71 -11.04 19.60 -2.24
CA ALA A 71 -11.55 20.73 -3.00
C ALA A 71 -12.04 21.89 -2.12
N CYS A 72 -12.65 21.58 -0.96
CA CYS A 72 -13.05 22.59 0.01
C CYS A 72 -11.84 23.24 0.68
N THR A 73 -10.89 22.44 1.17
CA THR A 73 -9.70 22.92 1.89
C THR A 73 -8.78 23.74 0.99
N TYR A 74 -8.62 23.33 -0.28
CA TYR A 74 -7.78 24.01 -1.27
C TYR A 74 -8.58 24.75 -2.34
N ALA A 75 -9.75 25.28 -1.97
CA ALA A 75 -10.65 26.06 -2.82
C ALA A 75 -9.96 27.23 -3.55
N SER A 76 -8.89 27.80 -2.98
CA SER A 76 -8.11 28.88 -3.58
C SER A 76 -7.34 28.46 -4.84
N LYS A 77 -7.07 27.16 -5.03
CA LYS A 77 -6.41 26.63 -6.23
C LYS A 77 -7.32 26.64 -7.47
N GLN A 78 -8.64 26.80 -7.28
CA GLN A 78 -9.63 26.85 -8.36
C GLN A 78 -9.46 25.73 -9.39
N LEU A 79 -9.36 24.48 -8.93
CA LEU A 79 -9.10 23.31 -9.78
C LEU A 79 -10.11 23.23 -10.95
N ARG A 80 -9.61 22.88 -12.15
CA ARG A 80 -10.40 22.79 -13.39
C ARG A 80 -9.96 21.60 -14.22
N GLY A 81 -10.90 20.78 -14.65
CA GLY A 81 -10.66 19.65 -15.56
C GLY A 81 -11.11 18.32 -14.99
N SER A 82 -10.83 17.22 -15.70
CA SER A 82 -11.25 15.87 -15.32
C SER A 82 -10.07 14.92 -15.16
N VAL A 83 -10.12 14.08 -14.12
CA VAL A 83 -9.14 12.99 -13.90
C VAL A 83 -9.87 11.72 -13.46
N ILE A 84 -9.17 10.59 -13.55
CA ILE A 84 -9.71 9.29 -13.10
C ILE A 84 -9.06 8.92 -11.76
N PHE A 85 -9.89 8.56 -10.79
CA PHE A 85 -9.48 7.93 -9.54
C PHE A 85 -9.74 6.43 -9.63
N TRP A 86 -8.68 5.64 -9.49
CA TRP A 86 -8.73 4.20 -9.38
C TRP A 86 -9.18 3.80 -7.97
N LEU A 87 -10.16 2.90 -7.87
CA LEU A 87 -10.75 2.52 -6.59
C LEU A 87 -10.53 1.04 -6.22
N GLU A 88 -9.83 0.26 -7.06
CA GLU A 88 -9.42 -1.11 -6.76
C GLU A 88 -8.07 -1.15 -6.04
N ASP A 89 -7.78 -2.25 -5.33
CA ASP A 89 -6.49 -2.48 -4.65
C ASP A 89 -5.27 -2.37 -5.58
N GLY A 90 -5.44 -2.58 -6.88
CA GLY A 90 -4.37 -2.35 -7.85
C GLY A 90 -4.87 -2.42 -9.28
N MET A 91 -4.03 -1.96 -10.21
CA MET A 91 -4.29 -2.07 -11.67
C MET A 91 -3.75 -3.38 -12.26
N TRP A 92 -3.05 -4.20 -11.47
CA TRP A 92 -2.42 -5.48 -11.82
C TRP A 92 -1.74 -5.50 -13.20
N HIS A 93 -2.41 -6.01 -14.23
CA HIS A 93 -1.92 -6.14 -15.60
C HIS A 93 -2.58 -5.16 -16.59
N PHE A 94 -3.53 -4.35 -16.14
CA PHE A 94 -4.30 -3.45 -17.00
C PHE A 94 -3.72 -2.03 -17.08
N TYR A 95 -2.70 -1.71 -16.29
CA TYR A 95 -2.18 -0.34 -16.20
C TYR A 95 -1.80 0.23 -17.57
N GLU A 96 -1.08 -0.51 -18.42
CA GLU A 96 -0.68 0.00 -19.74
C GLU A 96 -1.86 0.35 -20.66
N ARG A 97 -2.96 -0.40 -20.56
CA ARG A 97 -4.16 -0.24 -21.39
C ARG A 97 -4.83 1.12 -21.17
N PHE A 98 -4.79 1.62 -19.93
CA PHE A 98 -5.51 2.82 -19.52
C PHE A 98 -4.57 4.01 -19.29
N THR A 99 -3.44 3.81 -18.61
CA THR A 99 -2.56 4.91 -18.16
C THR A 99 -1.78 5.57 -19.30
N ARG A 100 -1.80 5.00 -20.52
CA ARG A 100 -1.26 5.64 -21.73
C ARG A 100 -2.21 6.67 -22.34
N ARG A 101 -3.51 6.55 -22.07
CA ARG A 101 -4.59 7.35 -22.70
C ARG A 101 -5.09 8.44 -21.77
N ALA A 102 -5.29 8.13 -20.50
CA ALA A 102 -5.79 9.10 -19.52
C ALA A 102 -4.98 9.08 -18.21
N PRO A 103 -4.88 10.23 -17.52
CA PRO A 103 -4.24 10.30 -16.21
C PRO A 103 -5.11 9.61 -15.15
N ILE A 104 -4.47 8.70 -14.41
CA ILE A 104 -5.11 7.91 -13.35
C ILE A 104 -4.37 8.17 -12.04
N LEU A 105 -5.12 8.51 -11.00
CA LEU A 105 -4.67 8.52 -9.62
C LEU A 105 -5.04 7.19 -8.97
N ALA A 106 -4.10 6.55 -8.29
CA ALA A 106 -4.30 5.30 -7.57
C ALA A 106 -3.52 5.31 -6.26
N PHE A 107 -3.80 4.36 -5.37
CA PHE A 107 -3.12 4.29 -4.07
C PHE A 107 -1.98 3.25 -4.02
N GLY A 108 -1.85 2.44 -5.06
CA GLY A 108 -0.72 1.57 -5.33
C GLY A 108 -0.55 1.36 -6.83
N ARG A 109 0.69 1.12 -7.27
CA ARG A 109 1.01 0.80 -8.68
C ARG A 109 2.18 -0.16 -8.76
N ARG A 110 2.42 -0.70 -9.96
CA ARG A 110 3.66 -1.43 -10.24
C ARG A 110 4.86 -0.50 -10.34
N CYS A 111 6.05 -0.94 -9.94
CA CYS A 111 7.29 -0.19 -10.06
C CYS A 111 7.62 0.16 -11.53
N GLU A 112 7.18 -0.66 -12.49
CA GLU A 112 7.34 -0.39 -13.92
C GLU A 112 6.27 0.56 -14.50
N ASP A 113 5.26 0.95 -13.71
CA ASP A 113 4.22 1.88 -14.13
C ASP A 113 4.64 3.34 -13.87
N TYR A 114 5.15 3.97 -14.92
CA TYR A 114 5.63 5.35 -14.88
C TYR A 114 4.55 6.41 -15.14
N ARG A 115 3.27 6.06 -15.26
CA ARG A 115 2.19 6.99 -15.67
C ARG A 115 1.08 7.16 -14.65
N THR A 116 0.86 6.17 -13.79
CA THR A 116 -0.09 6.28 -12.68
C THR A 116 0.45 7.21 -11.60
N MET A 117 -0.39 8.12 -11.12
CA MET A 117 -0.11 9.01 -10.01
C MET A 117 -0.50 8.35 -8.70
N LEU A 118 0.41 8.32 -7.73
CA LEU A 118 0.14 7.78 -6.42
C LEU A 118 -0.41 8.84 -5.48
N ILE A 119 -1.50 8.50 -4.80
CA ILE A 119 -2.14 9.28 -3.73
C ILE A 119 -2.28 8.41 -2.47
N PRO A 120 -2.56 9.01 -1.31
CA PRO A 120 -2.77 8.26 -0.08
C PRO A 120 -3.86 7.18 -0.22
N ASP A 121 -3.65 6.03 0.42
CA ASP A 121 -4.59 4.92 0.38
C ASP A 121 -5.86 5.17 1.21
N PRO A 122 -6.99 4.53 0.86
CA PRO A 122 -8.24 4.71 1.58
C PRO A 122 -8.16 4.42 3.08
N ALA A 123 -7.27 3.51 3.53
CA ALA A 123 -7.13 3.22 4.95
C ALA A 123 -6.44 4.38 5.68
N PHE A 124 -5.39 4.98 5.10
CA PHE A 124 -4.73 6.16 5.64
C PHE A 124 -5.69 7.36 5.68
N LEU A 125 -6.46 7.54 4.61
CA LEU A 125 -7.43 8.62 4.50
C LEU A 125 -8.59 8.46 5.50
N GLY A 126 -9.15 7.25 5.59
CA GLY A 126 -10.25 6.94 6.49
C GLY A 126 -9.87 7.06 7.97
N ALA A 127 -8.63 6.69 8.32
CA ALA A 127 -8.09 6.81 9.67
C ALA A 127 -7.51 8.21 9.98
N ARG A 128 -7.60 9.16 9.05
CA ARG A 128 -7.03 10.50 9.15
C ARG A 128 -5.55 10.51 9.55
N GLY A 129 -4.76 9.66 8.88
CA GLY A 129 -3.32 9.56 9.06
C GLY A 129 -2.85 8.52 10.09
N TYR A 130 -3.72 7.58 10.46
CA TYR A 130 -3.44 6.53 11.46
C TYR A 130 -3.03 7.05 12.84
N GLN A 131 -3.38 8.30 13.19
CA GLN A 131 -2.90 8.92 14.42
C GLN A 131 -3.32 8.14 15.67
N ALA A 132 -4.56 7.66 15.70
CA ALA A 132 -5.07 6.88 16.83
C ALA A 132 -4.27 5.58 17.04
N GLU A 133 -3.91 4.89 15.96
CA GLU A 133 -3.09 3.68 16.01
C GLU A 133 -1.64 3.99 16.39
N ILE A 134 -1.07 5.10 15.89
CA ILE A 134 0.28 5.56 16.26
C ILE A 134 0.34 5.92 17.76
N ASP A 135 -0.69 6.56 18.28
CA ASP A 135 -0.80 6.89 19.71
C ASP A 135 -0.88 5.61 20.54
N GLU A 136 -1.70 4.64 20.14
CA GLU A 136 -1.80 3.33 20.79
C GLU A 136 -0.46 2.57 20.79
N ILE A 137 0.23 2.53 19.64
CA ILE A 137 1.58 1.95 19.53
C ILE A 137 2.53 2.67 20.50
N SER A 138 2.50 4.00 20.53
CA SER A 138 3.36 4.81 21.39
C SER A 138 3.12 4.54 22.87
N GLU A 139 1.86 4.36 23.30
CA GLU A 139 1.52 3.99 24.67
C GLU A 139 2.04 2.60 25.05
N ILE A 140 1.90 1.60 24.17
CA ILE A 140 2.42 0.25 24.40
C ILE A 140 3.94 0.29 24.58
N GLU A 141 4.63 1.02 23.70
CA GLU A 141 6.10 1.07 23.65
C GLU A 141 6.76 1.88 24.77
N LYS A 142 5.99 2.60 25.59
CA LYS A 142 6.49 3.14 26.86
C LYS A 142 6.97 2.03 27.80
N THR A 143 6.34 0.85 27.71
CA THR A 143 6.68 -0.32 28.52
C THR A 143 7.39 -1.41 27.72
N LEU A 144 7.06 -1.54 26.43
CA LEU A 144 7.63 -2.53 25.51
C LEU A 144 8.81 -1.93 24.72
N THR A 145 9.89 -1.61 25.43
CA THR A 145 11.11 -1.06 24.82
C THR A 145 11.87 -2.11 24.01
N TRP A 146 12.82 -1.69 23.17
CA TRP A 146 13.63 -2.58 22.32
C TRP A 146 14.22 -3.79 23.07
N SER A 147 14.79 -3.56 24.25
CA SER A 147 15.40 -4.63 25.07
C SER A 147 14.38 -5.63 25.60
N CYS A 148 13.12 -5.24 25.75
CA CYS A 148 12.01 -6.11 26.17
C CYS A 148 11.38 -6.89 25.00
N LYS A 149 11.63 -6.51 23.75
CA LYS A 149 11.14 -7.22 22.56
C LYS A 149 11.97 -8.47 22.30
N THR A 150 11.30 -9.54 21.85
CA THR A 150 11.93 -10.81 21.47
C THR A 150 12.68 -10.64 20.13
N PRO A 151 13.96 -11.04 20.02
CA PRO A 151 14.77 -10.91 18.81
C PRO A 151 14.42 -11.99 17.77
N THR A 152 13.16 -12.04 17.35
CA THR A 152 12.64 -13.03 16.38
C THR A 152 12.07 -12.29 15.16
N ILE A 153 12.29 -12.86 13.97
CA ILE A 153 11.62 -12.45 12.74
C ILE A 153 10.19 -12.95 12.77
N PHE A 154 9.23 -12.02 12.81
CA PHE A 154 7.83 -12.35 13.02
C PHE A 154 6.92 -11.88 11.88
N TRP A 155 5.94 -12.71 11.55
CA TRP A 155 4.84 -12.35 10.66
C TRP A 155 3.58 -13.20 10.90
N ARG A 156 2.40 -12.57 10.79
CA ARG A 156 1.12 -13.26 10.65
C ARG A 156 0.27 -12.54 9.61
N GLY A 157 -0.38 -13.31 8.74
CA GLY A 157 -1.26 -12.75 7.73
C GLY A 157 -2.19 -13.76 7.07
N ALA A 158 -3.05 -13.27 6.19
CA ALA A 158 -4.01 -14.10 5.49
C ALA A 158 -3.47 -14.65 4.17
N THR A 159 -4.11 -15.67 3.61
CA THR A 159 -3.92 -16.17 2.23
C THR A 159 -4.51 -15.21 1.19
N THR A 160 -4.20 -13.92 1.30
CA THR A 160 -4.52 -12.93 0.27
C THR A 160 -3.29 -12.66 -0.56
N GLY A 161 -3.45 -12.54 -1.87
CA GLY A 161 -2.33 -12.51 -2.80
C GLY A 161 -2.80 -12.56 -4.23
N MET A 162 -2.05 -11.96 -5.16
CA MET A 162 -2.22 -12.30 -6.57
C MET A 162 -1.91 -13.78 -6.78
N GLU A 163 -2.56 -14.40 -7.76
CA GLU A 163 -2.34 -15.79 -8.17
C GLU A 163 -2.63 -16.87 -7.09
N ILE A 164 -3.12 -16.49 -5.90
CA ILE A 164 -3.41 -17.43 -4.79
C ILE A 164 -4.51 -18.45 -5.16
N ASP A 165 -5.44 -18.05 -6.02
CA ASP A 165 -6.52 -18.89 -6.55
C ASP A 165 -6.11 -19.71 -7.79
N THR A 166 -4.86 -19.62 -8.23
CA THR A 166 -4.36 -20.32 -9.42
C THR A 166 -3.47 -21.51 -9.04
N ASP A 167 -2.95 -22.24 -10.02
CA ASP A 167 -1.97 -23.32 -9.78
C ASP A 167 -0.61 -22.81 -9.29
N LYS A 168 -0.35 -21.50 -9.37
CA LYS A 168 0.86 -20.85 -8.88
C LYS A 168 0.78 -20.38 -7.42
N TRP A 169 -0.23 -20.80 -6.67
CA TRP A 169 -0.44 -20.36 -5.29
C TRP A 169 0.77 -20.57 -4.36
N LYS A 170 1.62 -21.57 -4.63
CA LYS A 170 2.88 -21.81 -3.90
C LYS A 170 3.96 -20.76 -4.18
N GLU A 171 3.83 -20.05 -5.29
CA GLU A 171 4.74 -18.99 -5.70
C GLU A 171 4.44 -17.66 -5.02
N VAL A 172 3.27 -17.53 -4.38
CA VAL A 172 2.84 -16.32 -3.69
C VAL A 172 3.76 -16.06 -2.50
N PRO A 173 4.32 -14.84 -2.35
CA PRO A 173 5.30 -14.54 -1.29
C PRO A 173 4.88 -14.93 0.12
N ARG A 174 3.59 -14.73 0.49
CA ARG A 174 3.09 -15.12 1.81
C ARG A 174 3.14 -16.62 2.07
N ILE A 175 2.90 -17.43 1.04
CA ILE A 175 3.00 -18.89 1.13
C ILE A 175 4.47 -19.30 1.21
N LYS A 176 5.34 -18.70 0.39
CA LYS A 176 6.79 -18.92 0.44
C LYS A 176 7.38 -18.60 1.81
N LEU A 177 7.05 -17.44 2.38
CA LEU A 177 7.50 -17.05 3.72
C LEU A 177 7.09 -18.08 4.78
N ALA A 178 5.83 -18.52 4.75
CA ALA A 178 5.33 -19.48 5.72
C ALA A 178 5.94 -20.88 5.55
N MET A 179 6.20 -21.29 4.31
CA MET A 179 6.93 -22.52 4.00
C MET A 179 8.40 -22.42 4.45
N LYS A 180 9.06 -21.27 4.24
CA LYS A 180 10.45 -21.05 4.68
C LYS A 180 10.57 -21.04 6.21
N SER A 181 9.64 -20.40 6.92
CA SER A 181 9.59 -20.47 8.40
C SER A 181 9.40 -21.91 8.90
N LYS A 182 8.57 -22.70 8.22
CA LYS A 182 8.40 -24.13 8.52
C LYS A 182 9.67 -24.94 8.22
N GLU A 183 10.37 -24.66 7.12
CA GLU A 183 11.63 -25.31 6.73
C GLU A 183 12.73 -25.06 7.75
N ILE A 184 12.91 -23.80 8.17
CA ILE A 184 13.86 -23.40 9.22
C ILE A 184 13.53 -24.10 10.55
N ASN A 185 12.24 -24.25 10.86
CA ASN A 185 11.73 -24.98 12.03
C ASN A 185 12.35 -24.50 13.37
N ASP A 186 12.64 -23.21 13.46
CA ASP A 186 13.17 -22.54 14.65
C ASP A 186 12.35 -21.27 14.93
N PRO A 187 11.34 -21.34 15.83
CA PRO A 187 10.47 -20.21 16.11
C PRO A 187 11.15 -19.10 16.92
N ASP A 188 12.33 -19.34 17.51
CA ASP A 188 13.10 -18.29 18.18
C ASP A 188 13.81 -17.42 17.15
N ARG A 189 14.16 -17.98 15.98
CA ARG A 189 14.74 -17.25 14.84
C ARG A 189 13.66 -16.65 13.93
N VAL A 190 12.76 -17.48 13.41
CA VAL A 190 11.74 -17.09 12.41
C VAL A 190 10.37 -17.69 12.74
N ASP A 191 9.45 -16.86 13.18
CA ASP A 191 8.05 -17.20 13.41
C ASP A 191 7.13 -16.44 12.46
N ALA A 192 7.02 -16.91 11.21
CA ALA A 192 6.28 -16.26 10.14
C ALA A 192 5.27 -17.23 9.49
N TYR A 193 3.98 -17.08 9.77
CA TYR A 193 2.96 -18.06 9.37
C TYR A 193 1.65 -17.44 8.90
N ILE A 194 0.88 -18.21 8.13
CA ILE A 194 -0.49 -17.86 7.79
C ILE A 194 -1.37 -17.97 9.04
N SER A 195 -2.21 -16.97 9.27
CA SER A 195 -3.15 -16.97 10.40
C SER A 195 -4.62 -17.03 9.98
N TYR A 196 -4.91 -16.73 8.71
CA TYR A 196 -6.27 -16.75 8.18
C TYR A 196 -6.31 -17.26 6.74
N VAL A 197 -6.95 -18.40 6.52
CA VAL A 197 -7.13 -19.00 5.19
C VAL A 197 -8.50 -18.57 4.65
N THR A 198 -8.51 -17.81 3.55
CA THR A 198 -9.70 -17.16 3.01
C THR A 198 -9.61 -16.96 1.50
N LYS A 199 -10.74 -16.63 0.86
CA LYS A 199 -10.86 -16.32 -0.58
C LYS A 199 -10.29 -17.42 -1.49
N LEU A 200 -10.60 -18.68 -1.21
CA LEU A 200 -10.11 -19.86 -1.93
C LEU A 200 -11.22 -20.92 -2.02
N SER A 201 -11.08 -21.89 -2.93
CA SER A 201 -11.96 -23.06 -2.94
C SER A 201 -11.78 -23.90 -1.65
N PRO A 202 -12.82 -24.62 -1.18
CA PRO A 202 -12.70 -25.45 0.03
C PRO A 202 -11.55 -26.47 -0.02
N SER A 203 -11.31 -27.08 -1.18
CA SER A 203 -10.19 -28.03 -1.37
C SER A 203 -8.84 -27.36 -1.21
N ARG A 204 -8.65 -26.17 -1.80
CA ARG A 204 -7.41 -25.39 -1.67
C ARG A 204 -7.19 -24.89 -0.24
N MET A 205 -8.26 -24.50 0.45
CA MET A 205 -8.17 -24.15 1.87
C MET A 205 -7.68 -25.32 2.72
N GLN A 206 -8.18 -26.54 2.45
CA GLN A 206 -7.75 -27.74 3.15
C GLN A 206 -6.29 -28.06 2.84
N GLU A 207 -5.90 -28.01 1.55
CA GLU A 207 -4.51 -28.21 1.11
C GLU A 207 -3.53 -27.30 1.87
N ILE A 208 -3.83 -26.01 2.00
CA ILE A 208 -2.99 -25.06 2.75
C ILE A 208 -2.94 -25.39 4.25
N ARG A 209 -4.04 -25.85 4.84
CA ARG A 209 -4.08 -26.25 6.26
C ARG A 209 -3.22 -27.49 6.49
N ASP A 210 -3.28 -28.46 5.59
CA ASP A 210 -2.53 -29.72 5.67
C ASP A 210 -1.02 -29.52 5.51
N LEU A 211 -0.58 -28.40 4.91
CA LEU A 211 0.83 -28.03 4.86
C LEU A 211 1.43 -27.71 6.24
N GLY A 212 0.63 -27.50 7.29
CA GLY A 212 1.16 -27.15 8.61
C GLY A 212 1.79 -25.76 8.71
N ILE A 213 1.44 -24.86 7.77
CA ILE A 213 1.90 -23.46 7.74
C ILE A 213 0.87 -22.47 8.31
N VAL A 214 -0.18 -22.99 8.95
CA VAL A 214 -1.25 -22.18 9.54
C VAL A 214 -1.11 -22.17 11.08
N LYS A 215 -1.04 -20.99 11.67
CA LYS A 215 -0.97 -20.74 13.13
C LYS A 215 -2.17 -19.90 13.59
N PRO A 216 -2.44 -19.81 14.90
CA PRO A 216 -3.53 -18.97 15.42
C PRO A 216 -3.43 -17.50 14.99
N TYR A 217 -4.59 -16.84 14.95
CA TYR A 217 -4.67 -15.40 14.74
C TYR A 217 -3.90 -14.63 15.81
N CYS A 218 -3.22 -13.57 15.36
CA CYS A 218 -2.48 -12.65 16.20
C CYS A 218 -2.91 -11.24 15.79
N LYS A 219 -3.36 -10.43 16.75
CA LYS A 219 -3.71 -9.02 16.49
C LYS A 219 -2.43 -8.20 16.32
N PHE A 220 -2.54 -7.07 15.60
CA PHE A 220 -1.37 -6.25 15.28
C PHE A 220 -0.54 -5.84 16.50
N ASN A 221 -1.16 -5.44 17.61
CA ASN A 221 -0.42 -5.03 18.82
C ASN A 221 0.46 -6.14 19.41
N ASP A 222 0.12 -7.41 19.19
CA ASP A 222 0.95 -8.53 19.64
C ASP A 222 2.21 -8.69 18.78
N PHE A 223 2.23 -8.13 17.56
CA PHE A 223 3.42 -8.11 16.70
C PHE A 223 4.50 -7.23 17.34
N LEU A 224 4.11 -6.17 18.05
CA LEU A 224 5.03 -5.21 18.67
C LEU A 224 5.95 -5.85 19.71
N LYS A 225 5.67 -7.08 20.15
CA LYS A 225 6.53 -7.88 21.04
C LYS A 225 7.80 -8.38 20.36
N TYR A 226 7.85 -8.37 19.04
CA TYR A 226 8.96 -8.88 18.26
C TYR A 226 9.81 -7.73 17.71
N ARG A 227 11.13 -7.90 17.69
CA ARG A 227 12.05 -6.89 17.18
C ARG A 227 11.97 -6.74 15.67
N TYR A 228 11.73 -7.82 14.93
CA TYR A 228 11.84 -7.81 13.47
C TYR A 228 10.51 -8.23 12.85
N LEU A 229 9.87 -7.34 12.08
CA LEU A 229 8.55 -7.56 11.48
C LEU A 229 8.66 -7.64 9.97
N VAL A 230 8.27 -8.78 9.40
CA VAL A 230 8.28 -8.91 7.95
C VAL A 230 7.11 -8.13 7.35
N ASP A 231 7.37 -7.42 6.26
CA ASP A 231 6.34 -6.87 5.40
C ASP A 231 6.24 -7.66 4.10
N VAL A 232 5.03 -8.13 3.80
CA VAL A 232 4.72 -8.96 2.64
C VAL A 232 3.40 -8.51 2.04
N ASP A 233 3.44 -8.25 0.75
CA ASP A 233 2.31 -7.83 -0.06
C ASP A 233 1.17 -8.84 -0.10
N GLY A 234 -0.02 -8.34 -0.42
CA GLY A 234 -1.24 -9.12 -0.65
C GLY A 234 -1.57 -9.14 -2.14
N TYR A 235 -2.79 -8.71 -2.49
CA TYR A 235 -3.17 -8.52 -3.90
C TYR A 235 -2.35 -7.41 -4.58
N SER A 236 -1.87 -6.46 -3.79
CA SER A 236 -0.92 -5.41 -4.15
C SER A 236 -0.14 -5.08 -2.87
N CYS A 237 0.02 -3.82 -2.52
CA CYS A 237 0.72 -3.38 -1.33
C CYS A 237 0.07 -3.89 -0.03
N ALA A 238 0.85 -3.94 1.07
CA ALA A 238 0.35 -4.32 2.40
C ALA A 238 -0.50 -3.22 3.11
N TRP A 239 -0.74 -2.08 2.44
CA TRP A 239 -1.55 -0.95 2.93
C TRP A 239 -1.12 -0.46 4.32
N LYS A 240 -2.08 -0.33 5.24
CA LYS A 240 -1.90 0.02 6.66
C LYS A 240 -0.81 -0.80 7.35
N SER A 241 -0.62 -2.07 6.96
CA SER A 241 0.28 -2.98 7.66
C SER A 241 1.73 -2.51 7.63
N LEU A 242 2.27 -2.13 6.48
CA LEU A 242 3.64 -1.63 6.38
C LEU A 242 3.80 -0.33 7.16
N PHE A 243 2.86 0.61 6.98
CA PHE A 243 2.92 1.92 7.63
C PHE A 243 2.97 1.78 9.16
N LEU A 244 2.10 0.96 9.74
CA LEU A 244 2.08 0.76 11.19
C LEU A 244 3.28 -0.01 11.73
N LYS A 245 3.82 -0.99 10.98
CA LYS A 245 5.08 -1.64 11.37
C LYS A 245 6.22 -0.63 11.38
N LEU A 246 6.32 0.20 10.34
CA LEU A 246 7.31 1.27 10.28
C LEU A 246 7.12 2.24 11.44
N ALA A 247 5.88 2.60 11.80
CA ALA A 247 5.58 3.53 12.90
C ALA A 247 5.89 2.96 14.31
N SER A 248 6.23 1.67 14.42
CA SER A 248 6.64 1.02 15.67
C SER A 248 8.16 1.03 15.84
N GLN A 249 8.63 0.82 17.06
CA GLN A 249 10.04 0.54 17.40
C GLN A 249 10.42 -0.93 17.14
N SER A 250 9.79 -1.56 16.16
CA SER A 250 10.23 -2.83 15.60
C SER A 250 10.82 -2.57 14.21
N LEU A 251 11.92 -3.24 13.90
CA LEU A 251 12.58 -3.15 12.61
C LEU A 251 11.74 -3.84 11.54
N VAL A 252 11.48 -3.15 10.43
CA VAL A 252 10.80 -3.74 9.29
C VAL A 252 11.78 -4.48 8.38
N LEU A 253 11.46 -5.73 8.06
CA LEU A 253 12.09 -6.49 6.99
C LEU A 253 11.14 -6.49 5.79
N LYS A 254 11.42 -5.66 4.78
CA LYS A 254 10.50 -5.45 3.66
C LYS A 254 10.82 -6.41 2.53
N THR A 255 9.87 -7.28 2.18
CA THR A 255 9.99 -8.15 1.01
C THR A 255 10.08 -7.31 -0.27
N ASP A 256 11.01 -7.68 -1.15
CA ASP A 256 11.09 -7.18 -2.52
C ASP A 256 9.76 -7.39 -3.23
N SER A 257 9.27 -6.31 -3.82
CA SER A 257 7.94 -6.28 -4.40
C SER A 257 7.94 -5.48 -5.70
N PRO A 258 7.17 -5.92 -6.71
CA PRO A 258 6.91 -5.14 -7.90
C PRO A 258 5.92 -3.99 -7.65
N PHE A 259 5.43 -3.79 -6.42
CA PHE A 259 4.46 -2.76 -6.07
C PHE A 259 5.06 -1.64 -5.22
N MET A 260 4.49 -0.45 -5.37
CA MET A 260 4.85 0.72 -4.58
C MET A 260 3.62 1.52 -4.13
N GLN A 261 3.67 2.06 -2.91
CA GLN A 261 2.70 3.03 -2.38
C GLN A 261 3.25 4.46 -2.44
N TRP A 262 2.34 5.42 -2.27
CA TRP A 262 2.54 6.87 -2.36
C TRP A 262 3.67 7.47 -1.50
N TYR A 263 4.16 6.79 -0.46
CA TYR A 263 5.24 7.27 0.40
C TYR A 263 6.57 6.51 0.22
N TYR A 264 6.63 5.51 -0.68
CA TYR A 264 7.79 4.62 -0.77
C TYR A 264 9.07 5.31 -1.27
N ASP A 265 8.97 6.45 -1.96
CA ASP A 265 10.16 7.22 -2.37
C ASP A 265 10.90 7.87 -1.19
N LYS A 266 10.25 7.94 -0.02
CA LYS A 266 10.86 8.40 1.23
C LYS A 266 11.61 7.27 1.96
N LEU A 267 11.36 6.00 1.61
CA LEU A 267 11.98 4.85 2.26
C LEU A 267 13.36 4.56 1.67
N ILE A 268 14.36 4.46 2.52
CA ILE A 268 15.74 4.15 2.13
C ILE A 268 16.12 2.78 2.73
N PRO A 269 16.50 1.78 1.89
CA PRO A 269 17.00 0.50 2.37
C PRO A 269 18.20 0.67 3.30
N TRP A 270 18.28 -0.16 4.35
CA TRP A 270 19.29 -0.10 5.41
C TRP A 270 19.32 1.19 6.24
N VAL A 271 18.37 2.11 6.01
CA VAL A 271 18.17 3.31 6.84
C VAL A 271 16.84 3.25 7.56
N ASN A 272 15.75 2.89 6.88
CA ASN A 272 14.40 2.81 7.48
C ASN A 272 13.88 1.37 7.63
N TYR A 273 14.44 0.42 6.87
CA TYR A 273 14.06 -0.98 6.83
C TYR A 273 15.21 -1.81 6.24
N ILE A 274 15.16 -3.15 6.39
CA ILE A 274 16.09 -4.07 5.70
C ILE A 274 15.33 -4.78 4.56
N PRO A 275 15.85 -4.79 3.32
CA PRO A 275 15.22 -5.53 2.23
C PRO A 275 15.35 -7.05 2.45
N LEU A 276 14.33 -7.80 2.03
CA LEU A 276 14.33 -9.27 1.96
C LEU A 276 13.99 -9.71 0.55
N ARG A 277 14.65 -10.75 0.05
CA ARG A 277 14.27 -11.33 -1.24
C ARG A 277 12.87 -11.93 -1.18
N SER A 278 12.17 -11.89 -2.31
CA SER A 278 10.82 -12.46 -2.44
C SER A 278 10.76 -14.00 -2.44
N ASP A 279 11.91 -14.67 -2.61
CA ASP A 279 12.07 -16.12 -2.41
C ASP A 279 12.46 -16.48 -0.97
N TYR A 280 12.82 -15.50 -0.14
CA TYR A 280 13.24 -15.65 1.27
C TYR A 280 14.47 -16.55 1.49
N GLU A 281 15.29 -16.75 0.46
CA GLU A 281 16.52 -17.53 0.59
C GLU A 281 17.60 -16.81 1.43
N ASP A 282 17.48 -15.50 1.62
CA ASP A 282 18.35 -14.66 2.44
C ASP A 282 17.89 -14.49 3.90
N ILE A 283 16.73 -15.05 4.30
CA ILE A 283 16.14 -14.75 5.61
C ILE A 283 17.01 -15.18 6.79
N GLU A 284 17.73 -16.31 6.68
CA GLU A 284 18.66 -16.78 7.71
C GLU A 284 19.92 -15.92 7.78
N GLU A 285 20.47 -15.50 6.64
CA GLU A 285 21.61 -14.58 6.58
C GLU A 285 21.25 -13.23 7.23
N VAL A 286 20.06 -12.71 6.92
CA VAL A 286 19.53 -11.50 7.53
C VAL A 286 19.36 -11.68 9.05
N PHE A 287 18.88 -12.84 9.51
CA PHE A 287 18.80 -13.13 10.94
C PHE A 287 20.17 -13.11 11.64
N GLU A 288 21.20 -13.69 11.02
CA GLU A 288 22.57 -13.65 11.57
C GLU A 288 23.13 -12.22 11.65
N TRP A 289 22.84 -11.39 10.64
CA TRP A 289 23.21 -9.98 10.67
C TRP A 289 22.49 -9.24 11.82
N LEU A 290 21.18 -9.44 11.96
CA LEU A 290 20.36 -8.84 13.01
C LEU A 290 20.87 -9.20 14.41
N SER A 291 21.28 -10.46 14.60
CA SER A 291 21.79 -10.97 15.87
C SER A 291 23.17 -10.41 16.23
N SER A 292 23.98 -10.09 15.23
CA SER A 292 25.34 -9.55 15.42
C SER A 292 25.40 -8.01 15.43
N HIS A 293 24.34 -7.32 15.00
CA HIS A 293 24.29 -5.86 14.85
C HIS A 293 23.06 -5.24 15.56
N ASP A 294 22.80 -5.62 16.82
CA ASP A 294 21.58 -5.20 17.54
C ASP A 294 21.39 -3.67 17.62
N ASN A 295 22.48 -2.92 17.84
CA ASN A 295 22.44 -1.46 17.88
C ASN A 295 22.07 -0.84 16.52
N ASP A 296 22.62 -1.39 15.43
CA ASP A 296 22.31 -0.91 14.08
C ASP A 296 20.87 -1.26 13.72
N ALA A 297 20.43 -2.49 14.04
CA ALA A 297 19.04 -2.93 13.86
C ALA A 297 18.06 -2.01 14.59
N LYS A 298 18.37 -1.64 15.84
CA LYS A 298 17.59 -0.67 16.61
C LYS A 298 17.57 0.70 15.94
N GLN A 299 18.72 1.19 15.49
CA GLN A 299 18.82 2.50 14.84
C GLN A 299 17.99 2.56 13.54
N ILE A 300 17.97 1.48 12.75
CA ILE A 300 17.14 1.36 11.55
C ILE A 300 15.65 1.35 11.93
N ALA A 301 15.26 0.63 12.99
CA ALA A 301 13.89 0.64 13.50
C ALA A 301 13.45 2.05 13.93
N ASP A 302 14.28 2.75 14.71
CA ASP A 302 14.01 4.11 15.18
C ASP A 302 13.86 5.09 14.00
N ASN A 303 14.67 4.93 12.95
CA ASN A 303 14.58 5.73 11.72
C ASN A 303 13.30 5.44 10.92
N GLY A 304 12.87 4.18 10.85
CA GLY A 304 11.58 3.79 10.29
C GLY A 304 10.42 4.46 11.03
N ALA A 305 10.43 4.38 12.36
CA ALA A 305 9.44 5.00 13.25
C ALA A 305 9.37 6.50 13.07
N LYS A 306 10.54 7.16 13.09
CA LYS A 306 10.64 8.61 12.88
C LYS A 306 10.06 9.04 11.54
N LEU A 307 10.37 8.31 10.46
CA LEU A 307 9.86 8.62 9.13
C LEU A 307 8.34 8.44 9.07
N ALA A 308 7.81 7.29 9.46
CA ALA A 308 6.38 7.02 9.39
C ALA A 308 5.57 8.02 10.24
N ARG A 309 6.02 8.31 11.47
CA ARG A 309 5.37 9.30 12.36
C ARG A 309 5.49 10.75 11.88
N SER A 310 6.40 11.05 10.95
CA SER A 310 6.50 12.38 10.33
C SER A 310 5.52 12.61 9.19
N ILE A 311 4.89 11.56 8.66
CA ILE A 311 3.94 11.66 7.56
C ILE A 311 2.57 11.99 8.13
N SER A 312 2.11 13.23 7.93
CA SER A 312 0.83 13.71 8.46
C SER A 312 -0.29 13.64 7.41
N TYR A 313 -1.54 13.56 7.88
CA TYR A 313 -2.72 13.67 7.00
C TYR A 313 -2.77 15.03 6.29
N ALA A 314 -2.39 16.11 6.97
CA ALA A 314 -2.42 17.46 6.42
C ALA A 314 -1.42 17.61 5.25
N ASP A 315 -0.20 17.09 5.40
CA ASP A 315 0.81 17.11 4.34
C ASP A 315 0.37 16.23 3.17
N ALA A 316 -0.19 15.05 3.44
CA ALA A 316 -0.70 14.15 2.41
C ALA A 316 -1.86 14.79 1.59
N LEU A 317 -2.75 15.51 2.27
CA LEU A 317 -3.84 16.28 1.63
C LEU A 317 -3.27 17.41 0.76
N LYS A 318 -2.29 18.16 1.28
CA LYS A 318 -1.61 19.24 0.56
C LYS A 318 -0.89 18.73 -0.68
N ASP A 319 -0.07 17.70 -0.54
CA ASP A 319 0.70 17.10 -1.62
C ASP A 319 -0.22 16.57 -2.73
N THR A 320 -1.37 15.99 -2.36
CA THR A 320 -2.38 15.55 -3.33
C THR A 320 -3.03 16.73 -4.05
N ALA A 321 -3.32 17.84 -3.35
CA ALA A 321 -3.88 19.04 -3.96
C ALA A 321 -2.90 19.70 -4.94
N ASP A 322 -1.62 19.79 -4.57
CA ASP A 322 -0.54 20.31 -5.42
C ASP A 322 -0.35 19.41 -6.67
N LEU A 323 -0.43 18.09 -6.49
CA LEU A 323 -0.38 17.12 -7.59
C LEU A 323 -1.56 17.29 -8.56
N LEU A 324 -2.78 17.42 -8.04
CA LEU A 324 -3.99 17.60 -8.85
C LEU A 324 -3.94 18.90 -9.64
N GLU A 325 -3.55 20.01 -9.03
CA GLU A 325 -3.40 21.30 -9.72
C GLU A 325 -2.47 21.18 -10.94
N ASN A 326 -1.29 20.58 -10.72
CA ASN A 326 -0.32 20.35 -11.80
C ASN A 326 -0.87 19.42 -12.89
N LEU A 327 -1.51 18.32 -12.49
CA LEU A 327 -2.05 17.33 -13.43
C LEU A 327 -3.23 17.88 -14.25
N LEU A 328 -4.14 18.62 -13.61
CA LEU A 328 -5.30 19.22 -14.24
C LEU A 328 -4.90 20.30 -15.25
N SER A 329 -3.82 21.04 -14.98
CA SER A 329 -3.25 22.00 -15.94
C SER A 329 -2.75 21.36 -17.24
N CYS A 330 -2.56 20.04 -17.27
CA CYS A 330 -2.16 19.30 -18.46
C CYS A 330 -3.34 18.91 -19.36
N GLN A 331 -4.59 19.15 -18.92
CA GLN A 331 -5.77 18.89 -19.76
C GLN A 331 -5.87 19.97 -20.85
N LYS A 332 -5.93 19.53 -22.10
CA LYS A 332 -6.09 20.42 -23.26
C LYS A 332 -7.52 20.98 -23.26
N SER A 333 -7.65 22.30 -23.34
CA SER A 333 -8.93 22.93 -23.62
C SER A 333 -9.39 22.53 -25.02
N ILE A 334 -10.69 22.30 -25.19
CA ILE A 334 -11.29 22.16 -26.53
C ILE A 334 -11.13 23.53 -27.19
N SER A 335 -10.35 23.56 -28.29
CA SER A 335 -10.16 24.75 -29.13
C SER A 335 -11.44 25.11 -29.88
#